data_AF-A0ABD5Z2L8-F1
#
_entry.id   AF-A0ABD5Z2L8-F1
#
_cell.length_a   1.000
_cell.length_b   1.000
_cell.length_c   1.000
_cell.angle_alpha   90.00
_cell.angle_beta   90.00
_cell.angle_gamma   90.00
#
_symmetry.space_group_name_H-M   'P 1'
#
loop_
_entity.id
_entity.type
_entity.pdbx_description
1 polymer ?
#
loop_
_entity_poly.entity_id
_entity_poly.type
_entity_poly.pdbx_seq_one_letter_code
_entity_poly.pdbx_strand_id
1 'polypeptide(L)' 'MAEALLFVLAALVAIAIPLWVYSDAKQHSDQSPLLWALVAFFGGILGLLLYFLLGRN' A
#
# COMPACT_ATOMS: atom_id res chain seq x y z
N MET A 1 -2.81 23.23 14.91
CA MET A 1 -1.65 22.47 15.48
C MET A 1 -1.92 20.97 15.45
N ALA A 2 -3.07 20.50 15.93
CA ALA A 2 -3.43 19.07 15.90
C ALA A 2 -3.60 18.51 14.48
N GLU A 3 -4.16 19.27 13.52
CA GLU A 3 -4.32 18.76 12.15
C GLU A 3 -2.97 18.54 11.45
N ALA A 4 -2.03 19.47 11.61
CA ALA A 4 -0.69 19.34 11.04
C ALA A 4 0.03 18.08 11.56
N LEU A 5 -0.11 17.77 12.86
CA LEU A 5 0.42 16.54 13.45
C LEU A 5 -0.23 15.29 12.84
N LEU A 6 -1.56 15.30 12.66
CA LEU A 6 -2.30 14.21 12.02
C LEU A 6 -1.85 13.98 10.57
N PHE A 7 -1.66 15.06 9.80
CA PHE A 7 -1.15 14.96 8.42
C PHE A 7 0.25 14.36 8.35
N VAL A 8 1.15 14.79 9.25
CA VAL A 8 2.51 14.22 9.32
C VAL A 8 2.47 12.74 9.69
N LEU A 9 1.67 12.36 10.69
CA LEU A 9 1.48 10.96 11.07
C LEU A 9 0.93 10.12 9.91
N ALA A 10 -0.09 10.63 9.22
CA ALA A 10 -0.67 9.96 8.05
C ALA A 10 0.36 9.77 6.93
N ALA A 11 1.18 10.79 6.65
CA ALA A 11 2.24 10.71 5.65
C ALA A 11 3.33 9.69 6.04
N LEU A 12 3.72 9.66 7.32
CA LEU A 12 4.68 8.68 7.83
C LEU A 12 4.14 7.25 7.70
N VAL A 13 2.87 7.02 8.06
CA VAL A 13 2.22 5.70 7.92
C VAL A 13 2.13 5.29 6.44
N ALA A 14 1.75 6.22 5.56
CA ALA A 14 1.64 5.97 4.13
C ALA A 14 2.97 5.55 3.48
N ILE A 15 4.12 5.95 4.05
CA ILE A 15 5.46 5.53 3.59
C ILE A 15 5.95 4.29 4.35
N ALA A 16 5.73 4.23 5.66
CA ALA A 16 6.22 3.15 6.50
C ALA A 16 5.58 1.79 6.14
N ILE A 17 4.28 1.78 5.83
CA ILE A 17 3.56 0.55 5.48
C ILE A 17 4.15 -0.11 4.21
N PRO A 18 4.29 0.57 3.05
CA PRO A 18 4.92 -0.03 1.88
C PRO A 18 6.36 -0.50 2.10
N LEU A 19 7.16 0.24 2.88
CA LEU A 19 8.54 -0.15 3.19
C LEU A 19 8.60 -1.40 4.07
N TRP A 20 7.69 -1.50 5.04
CA TRP A 20 7.54 -2.70 5.85
C TRP A 20 7.09 -3.89 5.01
N VAL A 21 6.05 -3.72 4.18
CA VAL A 21 5.56 -4.77 3.26
C VAL A 21 6.66 -5.23 2.31
N TYR A 22 7.44 -4.31 1.74
CA TYR A 22 8.58 -4.64 0.89
C TYR A 22 9.61 -5.52 1.63
N SER A 23 9.92 -5.17 2.88
CA SER A 23 10.91 -5.89 3.69
C SER A 23 10.41 -7.26 4.14
N ASP A 24 9.14 -7.36 4.47
CA ASP A 24 8.45 -8.59 4.85
C ASP A 24 8.35 -9.57 3.66
N ALA A 25 7.95 -9.06 2.50
CA ALA A 25 7.78 -9.86 1.29
C ALA A 25 9.09 -10.50 0.79
N LYS A 26 10.27 -9.96 1.14
CA LYS A 26 11.56 -10.61 0.85
C LYS A 26 11.75 -11.94 1.55
N GLN A 27 11.09 -12.14 2.69
CA GLN A 27 11.25 -13.33 3.54
C GLN A 27 10.03 -14.25 3.47
N HIS A 28 8.85 -13.72 3.16
CA HIS A 28 7.58 -14.43 3.32
C HIS A 28 6.75 -14.56 2.02
N SER A 29 7.29 -14.21 0.86
CA SER A 29 6.57 -14.28 -0.42
C SER A 29 7.46 -14.75 -1.57
N ASP A 30 6.93 -15.66 -2.38
CA ASP A 30 7.55 -16.10 -3.65
C ASP A 30 7.36 -15.06 -4.79
N GLN A 31 6.45 -14.10 -4.59
CA GLN A 31 6.19 -13.01 -5.54
C GLN A 31 7.08 -11.80 -5.28
N SER A 32 7.21 -10.94 -6.30
CA SER A 32 8.06 -9.74 -6.25
C SER A 32 7.73 -8.83 -5.04
N PRO A 33 8.72 -8.52 -4.17
CA PRO A 33 8.53 -7.59 -3.06
C PRO A 33 8.11 -6.18 -3.50
N LEU A 34 8.58 -5.73 -4.67
CA LEU A 34 8.18 -4.43 -5.24
C LEU A 34 6.70 -4.41 -5.60
N LEU A 35 6.17 -5.52 -6.15
CA LEU A 35 4.75 -5.63 -6.47
C LEU A 35 3.90 -5.49 -5.20
N TRP A 36 4.27 -6.17 -4.11
CA TRP A 36 3.56 -6.05 -2.83
C TRP A 36 3.64 -4.65 -2.23
N ALA A 37 4.79 -3.98 -2.32
CA ALA A 37 4.94 -2.60 -1.87
C ALA A 37 4.03 -1.63 -2.66
N LEU A 38 3.93 -1.82 -3.98
CA LEU A 38 3.03 -1.04 -4.84
C LEU A 38 1.57 -1.34 -4.52
N VAL A 39 1.20 -2.60 -4.25
CA VAL A 39 -0.14 -2.98 -3.78
C VAL A 39 -0.47 -2.32 -2.44
N ALA A 40 0.46 -2.31 -1.49
CA ALA A 40 0.25 -1.67 -0.20
C ALA A 40 0.12 -0.13 -0.31
N PHE A 41 0.87 0.50 -1.21
CA PHE A 41 0.84 1.95 -1.42
C PHE A 41 -0.40 2.41 -2.23
N PHE A 42 -0.70 1.71 -3.32
CA PHE A 42 -1.79 2.04 -4.24
C PHE A 42 -3.07 1.25 -3.96
N GLY A 43 -3.16 0.52 -2.85
CA GLY A 43 -4.17 -0.52 -2.62
C GLY A 43 -5.60 -0.12 -2.96
N GLY A 44 -6.05 1.07 -2.56
CA GLY A 44 -7.38 1.56 -2.93
C GLY A 44 -7.57 1.74 -4.44
N ILE A 45 -6.57 2.27 -5.14
CA ILE A 45 -6.59 2.46 -6.60
C ILE A 45 -6.52 1.10 -7.32
N LEU A 46 -5.64 0.20 -6.88
CA LEU A 46 -5.54 -1.15 -7.46
C LEU A 46 -6.82 -1.95 -7.21
N GLY A 47 -7.41 -1.85 -6.02
CA GLY A 47 -8.70 -2.45 -5.70
C GLY A 47 -9.83 -1.88 -6.58
N LEU A 48 -9.84 -0.57 -6.83
CA LEU A 48 -10.79 0.04 -7.78
C LEU A 48 -10.58 -0.48 -9.19
N LEU A 49 -9.34 -0.52 -9.69
CA LEU A 49 -9.04 -1.07 -11.02
C LEU A 49 -9.52 -2.51 -11.15
N LEU A 50 -9.25 -3.36 -10.15
CA LEU A 50 -9.74 -4.74 -10.13
C LEU A 50 -11.27 -4.83 -10.10
N TYR A 51 -11.95 -3.97 -9.33
CA TYR A 51 -13.41 -3.93 -9.31
C TYR A 51 -14.00 -3.58 -10.68
N PHE A 52 -13.46 -2.57 -11.37
CA PHE A 52 -13.95 -2.19 -12.71
C PHE A 52 -13.62 -3.24 -13.78
N LEU A 53 -12.46 -3.89 -13.69
CA LEU A 53 -12.00 -4.85 -14.69
C LEU A 53 -12.60 -6.25 -14.50
N LEU A 54 -12.82 -6.68 -13.25
CA LEU A 54 -13.19 -8.06 -12.91
C LEU A 54 -14.48 -8.16 -12.10
N GLY A 55 -14.81 -7.15 -11.28
CA GLY A 55 -15.92 -7.21 -10.33
C GLY A 55 -17.24 -6.61 -10.83
N ARG A 56 -17.20 -5.78 -11.88
CA ARG A 56 -18.35 -5.05 -12.42
C ARG A 56 -18.96 -5.80 -13.61
N ASN A 57 -19.63 -6.91 -13.31
CA ASN A 57 -20.62 -7.51 -14.22
C ASN A 57 -22.00 -6.93 -13.91
#